data_AF-A0A849HAJ0-F1
#
_entry.id   AF-A0A849HAJ0-F1
#
_cell.length_a   1.000
_cell.length_b   1.000
_cell.length_c   1.000
_cell.angle_alpha   90.00
_cell.angle_beta   90.00
_cell.angle_gamma   90.00
#
_symmetry.space_group_name_H-M   'P 1'
#
loop_
_entity.id
_entity.type
_entity.pdbx_description
1 polymer ?
#
loop_
_entity_poly.entity_id
_entity_poly.type
_entity_poly.pdbx_seq_one_letter_code
_entity_poly.pdbx_strand_id
1 'polypeptide(L)'
;MYELTVSVKKVMGECTACPPMKVGDYFTVNDGDIQIPEGGYVCLWALQSLIPVLTPKERKLAEEKADDWMWRVKHAQCPDPNGRVVFQIEQTGSVDPSEEKGHRGRGEVVDPDPEMSTLSEEHGTSEGQLVNLKIHVESVTGKCTSRMKPGAVFTLRSGRLYIPPGERMCLYALHAALPFLGAKQRTLEEGDWLKEDNRVLCPDPAGNVILRIERME
;
A
#
# COMPACT_ATOMS: atom_id res chain seq x y z
N MET A 1 -9.82 6.05 17.51
CA MET A 1 -9.88 6.05 16.03
C MET A 1 -10.79 4.90 15.59
N TYR A 2 -11.14 4.76 14.32
CA TYR A 2 -11.75 3.53 13.80
C TYR A 2 -10.68 2.66 13.14
N GLU A 3 -10.79 1.36 13.31
CA GLU A 3 -10.10 0.39 12.44
C GLU A 3 -10.91 0.22 11.16
N LEU A 4 -10.22 0.13 10.02
CA LEU A 4 -10.83 -0.08 8.72
C LEU A 4 -10.48 -1.45 8.17
N THR A 5 -11.49 -2.15 7.67
CA THR A 5 -11.31 -3.26 6.73
C THR A 5 -11.67 -2.77 5.34
N VAL A 6 -10.72 -2.87 4.41
CA VAL A 6 -10.90 -2.48 3.00
C VAL A 6 -10.86 -3.74 2.15
N SER A 7 -11.99 -4.10 1.55
CA SER A 7 -12.14 -5.34 0.79
C SER A 7 -12.63 -5.09 -0.63
N VAL A 8 -12.19 -5.92 -1.57
CA VAL A 8 -12.74 -5.92 -2.93
C VAL A 8 -14.15 -6.48 -2.87
N LYS A 9 -15.14 -5.61 -3.12
CA LYS A 9 -16.56 -5.98 -3.12
C LYS A 9 -17.02 -6.51 -4.46
N LYS A 10 -16.52 -5.91 -5.54
CA LYS A 10 -16.94 -6.21 -6.90
C LYS A 10 -15.85 -5.78 -7.88
N VAL A 11 -15.65 -6.54 -8.95
CA VAL A 11 -14.90 -6.11 -10.13
C VAL A 11 -15.92 -5.84 -11.23
N MET A 12 -16.03 -4.60 -11.70
CA MET A 12 -17.05 -4.24 -12.70
C MET A 12 -16.61 -4.51 -14.15
N GLY A 13 -15.31 -4.53 -14.41
CA GLY A 13 -14.75 -4.94 -15.70
C GLY A 13 -13.66 -5.98 -15.52
N GLU A 14 -12.47 -5.75 -16.09
CA GLU A 14 -11.36 -6.71 -16.06
C GLU A 14 -10.14 -6.11 -15.35
N CYS A 15 -9.80 -6.64 -14.17
CA CYS A 15 -8.62 -6.19 -13.45
C CYS A 15 -7.35 -6.63 -14.18
N THR A 16 -6.52 -5.66 -14.56
CA THR A 16 -5.26 -5.86 -15.29
C THR A 16 -4.06 -6.13 -14.39
N ALA A 17 -4.23 -6.11 -13.06
CA ALA A 17 -3.22 -6.64 -12.16
C ALA A 17 -3.00 -8.13 -12.50
N CYS A 18 -1.77 -8.62 -12.39
CA CYS A 18 -1.46 -10.02 -12.66
C CYS A 18 -0.79 -10.65 -11.44
N PRO A 19 -1.48 -11.53 -10.67
CA PRO A 19 -2.84 -11.98 -10.90
C PRO A 19 -3.84 -10.84 -10.64
N PRO A 20 -5.09 -10.95 -11.14
CA PRO A 20 -6.12 -9.95 -10.91
C PRO A 20 -6.56 -9.92 -9.44
N MET A 21 -6.98 -8.74 -8.96
CA MET A 21 -7.64 -8.63 -7.66
C MET A 21 -9.02 -9.29 -7.72
N LYS A 22 -9.37 -10.07 -6.70
CA LYS A 22 -10.58 -10.89 -6.62
C LYS A 22 -11.48 -10.42 -5.49
N VAL A 23 -12.78 -10.70 -5.63
CA VAL A 23 -13.75 -10.43 -4.55
C VAL A 23 -13.32 -11.16 -3.29
N GLY A 24 -13.27 -10.43 -2.17
CA GLY A 24 -12.78 -10.94 -0.89
C GLY A 24 -11.32 -10.61 -0.59
N ASP A 25 -10.50 -10.23 -1.58
CA ASP A 25 -9.16 -9.67 -1.32
C ASP A 25 -9.29 -8.45 -0.42
N TYR A 26 -8.47 -8.34 0.62
CA TYR A 26 -8.61 -7.28 1.60
C TYR A 26 -7.27 -6.89 2.23
N PHE A 27 -7.29 -5.71 2.85
CA PHE A 27 -6.26 -5.22 3.75
C PHE A 27 -6.92 -4.44 4.89
N THR A 28 -6.19 -4.23 5.98
CA THR A 28 -6.67 -3.44 7.11
C THR A 28 -5.89 -2.14 7.23
N VAL A 29 -6.53 -1.13 7.82
CA VAL A 29 -5.89 0.12 8.21
C VAL A 29 -6.24 0.43 9.65
N ASN A 30 -5.22 0.70 10.46
CA ASN A 30 -5.37 1.11 11.85
C ASN A 30 -4.27 2.11 12.20
N ASP A 31 -4.65 3.24 12.81
CA ASP A 31 -3.75 4.33 13.24
C ASP A 31 -2.88 4.86 12.08
N GLY A 32 -3.44 4.89 10.87
CA GLY A 32 -2.72 5.30 9.67
C GLY A 32 -1.69 4.29 9.17
N ASP A 33 -1.69 3.06 9.68
CA ASP A 33 -0.86 1.94 9.24
C ASP A 33 -1.68 0.95 8.41
N ILE A 34 -1.16 0.59 7.23
CA ILE A 34 -1.70 -0.49 6.40
C ILE A 34 -1.05 -1.83 6.76
N GLN A 35 -1.86 -2.88 6.82
CA GLN A 35 -1.42 -4.26 6.93
C GLN A 35 -2.13 -5.12 5.87
N ILE A 36 -1.37 -6.01 5.24
CA ILE A 36 -1.87 -6.94 4.23
C ILE A 36 -1.76 -8.37 4.82
N PRO A 37 -2.81 -9.21 4.70
CA PRO A 37 -2.76 -10.61 5.12
C PRO A 37 -1.67 -11.40 4.39
N GLU A 38 -1.25 -12.52 4.97
CA GLU A 38 -0.28 -13.43 4.36
C GLU A 38 -0.73 -13.89 2.96
N GLY A 39 0.19 -13.86 2.00
CA GLY A 39 -0.07 -14.16 0.59
C GLY A 39 -0.87 -13.08 -0.17
N GLY A 40 -1.37 -12.06 0.53
CA GLY A 40 -2.12 -10.96 -0.06
C GLY A 40 -1.23 -9.90 -0.71
N TYR A 41 -1.85 -9.08 -1.56
CA TYR A 41 -1.25 -7.87 -2.11
C TYR A 41 -2.34 -6.81 -2.35
N VAL A 42 -1.92 -5.58 -2.60
CA VAL A 42 -2.81 -4.54 -3.13
C VAL A 42 -2.20 -3.94 -4.40
N CYS A 43 -3.03 -3.75 -5.43
CA CYS A 43 -2.59 -3.06 -6.64
C CYS A 43 -2.17 -1.62 -6.32
N LEU A 44 -0.98 -1.21 -6.76
CA LEU A 44 -0.40 0.12 -6.55
C LEU A 44 -1.36 1.24 -6.98
N TRP A 45 -1.93 1.11 -8.19
CA TRP A 45 -2.82 2.12 -8.78
C TRP A 45 -4.13 2.26 -8.00
N ALA A 46 -4.67 1.13 -7.55
CA ALA A 46 -5.84 1.13 -6.68
C ALA A 46 -5.52 1.80 -5.35
N LEU A 47 -4.42 1.40 -4.70
CA LEU A 47 -4.02 1.96 -3.41
C LEU A 47 -3.79 3.47 -3.47
N GLN A 48 -3.13 3.97 -4.52
CA GLN A 48 -2.91 5.40 -4.72
C GLN A 48 -4.22 6.20 -4.75
N SER A 49 -5.30 5.63 -5.29
CA SER A 49 -6.62 6.26 -5.32
C SER A 49 -7.39 6.10 -4.00
N LEU A 50 -7.08 5.06 -3.22
CA LEU A 50 -7.74 4.77 -1.95
C LEU A 50 -7.18 5.61 -0.80
N ILE A 51 -5.86 5.80 -0.69
CA ILE A 51 -5.24 6.45 0.48
C ILE A 51 -5.91 7.78 0.90
N PRO A 52 -6.26 8.70 -0.02
CA PRO A 52 -6.89 9.97 0.36
C PRO A 52 -8.24 9.80 1.07
N VAL A 53 -8.95 8.70 0.86
CA VAL A 53 -10.24 8.42 1.51
C VAL A 53 -10.12 7.53 2.74
N LEU A 54 -9.01 6.83 2.94
CA LEU A 54 -8.80 5.95 4.10
C LEU A 54 -8.54 6.76 5.37
N THR A 55 -7.60 7.71 5.32
CA THR A 55 -7.19 8.46 6.52
C THR A 55 -8.32 9.30 7.14
N PRO A 56 -9.26 9.92 6.38
CA PRO A 56 -10.41 10.59 6.98
C PRO A 56 -11.44 9.58 7.54
N LYS A 57 -11.57 8.40 6.93
CA LYS A 57 -12.51 7.35 7.39
C LYS A 57 -12.09 6.68 8.69
N GLU A 58 -10.81 6.72 9.05
CA GLU A 58 -10.34 6.31 10.38
C GLU A 58 -10.78 7.29 11.48
N ARG A 59 -11.12 8.54 11.13
CA ARG A 59 -11.40 9.59 12.12
C ARG A 59 -12.87 9.60 12.57
N LYS A 60 -13.07 10.06 13.80
CA LYS A 60 -14.39 10.49 14.27
C LYS A 60 -14.66 11.87 13.66
N LEU A 61 -15.72 11.97 12.88
CA LEU A 61 -16.13 13.23 12.27
C LEU A 61 -16.72 14.17 13.33
N ALA A 62 -16.49 15.46 13.16
CA ALA A 62 -17.08 16.49 14.01
C ALA A 62 -18.50 16.86 13.58
N GLU A 63 -18.81 16.70 12.29
CA GLU A 63 -20.11 16.98 11.69
C GLU A 63 -21.06 15.79 11.76
N GLU A 64 -22.35 16.06 11.55
CA GLU A 64 -23.38 15.04 11.55
C GLU A 64 -23.20 14.08 10.36
N LYS A 65 -23.42 12.80 10.63
CA LYS A 65 -23.19 11.70 9.68
C LYS A 65 -23.99 11.80 8.38
N ALA A 66 -25.12 12.50 8.41
CA ALA A 66 -25.97 12.72 7.24
C ALA A 66 -25.36 13.75 6.27
N ASP A 67 -24.59 14.70 6.80
CA ASP A 67 -24.09 15.86 6.06
C ASP A 67 -22.74 15.57 5.38
N ASP A 68 -21.97 14.60 5.89
CA ASP A 68 -20.71 14.19 5.29
C ASP A 68 -20.86 13.00 4.32
N TRP A 69 -20.53 13.24 3.04
CA TRP A 69 -20.49 12.16 2.05
C TRP A 69 -19.43 11.10 2.38
N MET A 70 -18.34 11.47 3.05
CA MET A 70 -17.31 10.53 3.50
C MET A 70 -17.86 9.56 4.54
N TRP A 71 -18.88 9.96 5.32
CA TRP A 71 -19.56 9.01 6.19
C TRP A 71 -20.49 8.08 5.41
N ARG A 72 -21.32 8.64 4.52
CA ARG A 72 -22.37 7.92 3.78
C ARG A 72 -21.82 6.94 2.75
N VAL A 73 -20.76 7.33 2.03
CA VAL A 73 -20.18 6.52 0.96
C VAL A 73 -19.21 5.51 1.54
N LYS A 74 -19.54 4.22 1.42
CA LYS A 74 -18.69 3.11 1.89
C LYS A 74 -17.88 2.43 0.78
N HIS A 75 -17.88 3.01 -0.43
CA HIS A 75 -17.20 2.44 -1.58
C HIS A 75 -16.23 3.43 -2.22
N ALA A 76 -15.14 2.90 -2.74
CA ALA A 76 -14.20 3.63 -3.60
C ALA A 76 -13.78 2.73 -4.76
N GLN A 77 -13.32 3.30 -5.87
CA GLN A 77 -12.95 2.53 -7.05
C GLN A 77 -11.48 2.69 -7.43
N CYS A 78 -10.93 1.63 -8.04
CA CYS A 78 -9.70 1.69 -8.81
C CYS A 78 -9.80 2.74 -9.94
N PRO A 79 -8.70 3.45 -10.26
CA PRO A 79 -8.70 4.48 -11.31
C PRO A 79 -8.76 3.90 -12.72
N ASP A 80 -8.49 2.61 -12.91
CA ASP A 80 -8.57 1.95 -14.22
C ASP A 80 -10.02 1.92 -14.74
N PRO A 81 -10.34 2.63 -15.84
CA PRO A 81 -11.69 2.68 -16.40
C PRO A 81 -12.16 1.34 -16.99
N ASN A 82 -11.24 0.42 -17.31
CA ASN A 82 -11.56 -0.92 -17.81
C ASN A 82 -11.66 -1.93 -16.67
N GLY A 83 -10.85 -1.78 -15.62
CA GLY A 83 -10.90 -2.67 -14.45
C GLY A 83 -12.05 -2.39 -13.50
N ARG A 84 -12.19 -1.13 -13.06
CA ARG A 84 -13.21 -0.67 -12.09
C ARG A 84 -13.42 -1.64 -10.93
N VAL A 85 -12.32 -2.02 -10.27
CA VAL A 85 -12.37 -2.74 -9.00
C VAL A 85 -12.98 -1.83 -7.94
N VAL A 86 -14.10 -2.25 -7.33
CA VAL A 86 -14.84 -1.53 -6.30
C VAL A 86 -14.46 -2.09 -4.94
N PHE A 87 -13.92 -1.21 -4.09
CA PHE A 87 -13.54 -1.50 -2.72
C PHE A 87 -14.65 -1.06 -1.78
N GLN A 88 -15.03 -1.92 -0.83
CA GLN A 88 -15.86 -1.57 0.31
C GLN A 88 -14.96 -1.22 1.49
N ILE A 89 -15.24 -0.11 2.17
CA ILE A 89 -14.49 0.39 3.33
C ILE A 89 -15.41 0.35 4.54
N GLU A 90 -15.13 -0.58 5.45
CA GLU A 90 -15.91 -0.83 6.65
C GLU A 90 -15.14 -0.39 7.89
N GLN A 91 -15.83 0.23 8.83
CA GLN A 91 -15.28 0.53 10.16
C GLN A 91 -15.63 -0.63 11.07
N THR A 92 -14.63 -1.41 11.48
CA THR A 92 -14.83 -2.70 12.17
C THR A 92 -14.61 -2.65 13.68
N GLY A 93 -14.01 -1.57 14.19
CA GLY A 93 -13.81 -1.36 15.63
C GLY A 93 -13.51 0.09 15.99
N SER A 94 -13.64 0.44 17.27
CA SER A 94 -13.14 1.71 17.83
C SER A 94 -11.91 1.44 18.68
N VAL A 95 -10.76 1.96 18.25
CA VAL A 95 -9.49 1.80 18.97
C VAL A 95 -9.36 2.90 20.01
N ASP A 96 -9.16 2.51 21.28
CA ASP A 96 -8.68 3.39 22.34
C ASP A 96 -7.14 3.51 22.21
N PRO A 97 -6.60 4.73 21.98
CA PRO A 97 -5.15 4.95 21.87
C PRO A 97 -4.34 4.47 23.08
N SER A 98 -4.96 4.26 24.24
CA SER A 98 -4.30 3.83 25.47
C SER A 98 -4.01 2.32 25.55
N GLU A 99 -4.64 1.49 24.70
CA GLU A 99 -4.56 0.03 24.77
C GLU A 99 -3.56 -0.62 23.79
N GLU A 100 -3.04 0.12 22.81
CA GLU A 100 -2.06 -0.42 21.83
C GLU A 100 -0.63 -0.53 22.41
N LYS A 101 -0.38 -1.57 23.19
CA LYS A 101 0.96 -2.08 23.51
C LYS A 101 1.22 -3.43 22.82
N GLY A 102 1.21 -3.44 21.48
CA GLY A 102 1.50 -4.64 20.68
C GLY A 102 2.91 -4.63 20.07
N HIS A 103 3.69 -5.69 20.34
CA HIS A 103 5.03 -5.94 19.80
C HIS A 103 5.02 -6.06 18.26
N ARG A 104 6.02 -5.49 17.59
CA ARG A 104 6.32 -5.75 16.17
C ARG A 104 7.10 -7.06 16.07
N GLY A 105 6.55 -8.07 15.40
CA GLY A 105 7.35 -9.17 14.89
C GLY A 105 8.20 -8.67 13.73
N ARG A 106 9.44 -9.16 13.59
CA ARG A 106 10.20 -9.03 12.35
C ARG A 106 9.63 -10.08 11.38
N GLY A 107 8.74 -9.67 10.49
CA GLY A 107 8.26 -10.56 9.43
C GLY A 107 9.35 -10.75 8.39
N GLU A 108 9.66 -12.00 8.03
CA GLU A 108 10.49 -12.27 6.85
C GLU A 108 9.70 -11.92 5.58
N VAL A 109 10.40 -11.40 4.57
CA VAL A 109 9.84 -11.22 3.24
C VAL A 109 9.58 -12.61 2.68
N VAL A 110 8.32 -13.04 2.68
CA VAL A 110 7.92 -14.27 1.99
C VAL A 110 7.89 -13.94 0.50
N ASP A 111 8.77 -14.57 -0.27
CA ASP A 111 8.65 -14.57 -1.72
C ASP A 111 7.27 -15.17 -2.08
N PRO A 112 6.51 -14.55 -2.99
CA PRO A 112 5.26 -15.15 -3.43
C PRO A 112 5.53 -16.55 -3.98
N ASP A 113 4.53 -17.42 -3.85
CA ASP A 113 4.54 -18.77 -4.40
C ASP A 113 5.14 -18.76 -5.83
N PRO A 114 6.16 -19.61 -6.12
CA PRO A 114 6.79 -19.66 -7.43
C PRO A 114 5.78 -19.83 -8.58
N GLU A 115 4.63 -20.48 -8.36
CA GLU A 115 3.56 -20.59 -9.36
C GLU A 115 2.88 -19.25 -9.71
N MET A 116 2.91 -18.27 -8.80
CA MET A 116 2.35 -16.94 -9.04
C MET A 116 3.33 -16.01 -9.77
N SER A 117 4.63 -16.31 -9.69
CA SER A 117 5.68 -15.59 -10.43
C SER A 117 5.64 -15.96 -11.91
N THR A 118 5.47 -17.25 -12.22
CA THR A 118 5.39 -17.77 -13.59
C THR A 118 4.12 -17.29 -14.31
N LEU A 119 2.99 -17.18 -13.60
CA LEU A 119 1.75 -16.64 -14.18
C LEU A 119 1.87 -15.16 -14.61
N SER A 120 2.68 -14.36 -13.88
CA SER A 120 2.97 -12.98 -14.26
C SER A 120 3.95 -12.84 -15.42
N GLU A 121 4.77 -13.86 -15.66
CA GLU A 121 5.65 -13.96 -16.83
C GLU A 121 4.89 -14.44 -18.07
N GLU A 122 3.93 -15.36 -17.93
CA GLU A 122 3.16 -15.93 -19.04
C GLU A 122 2.03 -15.00 -19.55
N HIS A 123 1.47 -14.15 -18.70
CA HIS A 123 0.39 -13.21 -19.07
C HIS A 123 0.87 -11.75 -19.24
N GLY A 124 2.17 -11.50 -19.15
CA GLY A 124 2.75 -10.20 -19.42
C GLY A 124 2.64 -9.85 -20.90
N THR A 125 1.91 -8.79 -21.24
CA THR A 125 2.03 -8.15 -22.55
C THR A 125 3.51 -7.85 -22.82
N SER A 126 3.97 -8.03 -24.05
CA SER A 126 5.37 -7.91 -24.50
C SER A 126 6.00 -6.50 -24.38
N GLU A 127 5.52 -5.67 -23.46
CA GLU A 127 6.05 -4.36 -23.11
C GLU A 127 7.01 -4.50 -21.92
N GLY A 128 8.32 -4.39 -22.17
CA GLY A 128 9.39 -4.13 -21.20
C GLY A 128 9.29 -4.79 -19.82
N GLN A 129 10.13 -5.81 -19.58
CA GLN A 129 10.22 -6.50 -18.29
C GLN A 129 10.31 -5.52 -17.12
N LEU A 130 9.27 -5.46 -16.29
CA LEU A 130 9.22 -4.63 -15.10
C LEU A 130 10.15 -5.22 -14.04
N VAL A 131 11.03 -4.41 -13.46
CA VAL A 131 11.87 -4.85 -12.35
C VAL A 131 11.07 -4.86 -11.03
N ASN A 132 11.40 -5.81 -10.17
CA ASN A 132 10.89 -5.84 -8.81
C ASN A 132 11.60 -4.76 -7.99
N LEU A 133 10.86 -4.13 -7.08
CA LEU A 133 11.42 -3.13 -6.17
C LEU A 133 11.32 -3.63 -4.73
N LYS A 134 12.39 -3.40 -3.97
CA LYS A 134 12.39 -3.48 -2.51
C LYS A 134 12.41 -2.07 -1.96
N ILE A 135 11.45 -1.75 -1.09
CA ILE A 135 11.40 -0.46 -0.42
C ILE A 135 11.57 -0.73 1.07
N HIS A 136 12.57 -0.12 1.70
CA HIS A 136 12.81 -0.29 3.12
C HIS A 136 12.97 1.05 3.83
N VAL A 137 12.69 1.06 5.12
CA VAL A 137 13.00 2.20 5.99
C VAL A 137 14.52 2.25 6.18
N GLU A 138 15.18 3.22 5.56
CA GLU A 138 16.62 3.43 5.69
C GLU A 138 16.94 4.01 7.08
N SER A 139 16.20 5.04 7.50
CA SER A 139 16.41 5.69 8.78
C SER A 139 15.16 6.32 9.37
N VAL A 140 15.15 6.44 10.70
CA VAL A 140 14.16 7.17 11.48
C VAL A 140 14.95 7.97 12.51
N THR A 141 14.92 9.29 12.39
CA THR A 141 15.71 10.17 13.28
C THR A 141 14.84 10.99 14.24
N GLY A 142 13.52 10.99 14.03
CA GLY A 142 12.55 11.64 14.90
C GLY A 142 11.57 10.66 15.55
N LYS A 143 10.41 11.19 15.97
CA LYS A 143 9.32 10.44 16.59
C LYS A 143 8.29 10.02 15.54
N CYS A 144 8.48 8.86 14.94
CA CYS A 144 7.50 8.27 14.02
C CYS A 144 6.24 7.82 14.77
N THR A 145 5.08 8.40 14.45
CA THR A 145 3.76 8.06 15.02
C THR A 145 3.31 6.64 14.68
N SER A 146 3.48 6.27 13.41
CA SER A 146 3.36 4.91 12.89
C SER A 146 4.41 3.95 13.48
N ARG A 147 5.37 4.43 14.28
CA ARG A 147 6.42 3.65 14.95
C ARG A 147 7.35 2.85 14.02
N MET A 148 7.36 3.13 12.71
CA MET A 148 8.24 2.49 11.71
C MET A 148 9.68 2.38 12.22
N LYS A 149 10.36 1.28 11.87
CA LYS A 149 11.72 0.98 12.31
C LYS A 149 12.65 0.82 11.10
N PRO A 150 13.91 1.24 11.19
CA PRO A 150 14.90 0.91 10.17
C PRO A 150 14.91 -0.58 9.84
N GLY A 151 14.95 -0.89 8.54
CA GLY A 151 14.87 -2.25 8.00
C GLY A 151 13.46 -2.78 7.74
N ALA A 152 12.39 -2.14 8.24
CA ALA A 152 11.02 -2.48 7.85
C ALA A 152 10.85 -2.34 6.33
N VAL A 153 10.17 -3.28 5.69
CA VAL A 153 10.22 -3.46 4.23
C VAL A 153 8.84 -3.72 3.64
N PHE A 154 8.64 -3.28 2.41
CA PHE A 154 7.59 -3.76 1.51
C PHE A 154 8.19 -3.93 0.11
N THR A 155 7.55 -4.73 -0.74
CA THR A 155 8.03 -4.96 -2.11
C THR A 155 6.97 -4.59 -3.13
N LEU A 156 7.41 -4.25 -4.34
CA LEU A 156 6.55 -4.01 -5.49
C LEU A 156 6.94 -4.95 -6.62
N ARG A 157 5.99 -5.75 -7.11
CA ARG A 157 6.19 -6.71 -8.21
C ARG A 157 5.09 -6.55 -9.23
N SER A 158 5.43 -6.19 -10.47
CA SER A 158 4.46 -5.91 -11.55
C SER A 158 3.27 -5.04 -11.09
N GLY A 159 3.54 -3.91 -10.43
CA GLY A 159 2.49 -3.01 -9.91
C GLY A 159 1.71 -3.51 -8.68
N ARG A 160 2.09 -4.63 -8.07
CA ARG A 160 1.45 -5.18 -6.86
C ARG A 160 2.32 -4.95 -5.63
N LEU A 161 1.75 -4.34 -4.59
CA LEU A 161 2.42 -4.04 -3.34
C LEU A 161 2.19 -5.15 -2.32
N TYR A 162 3.29 -5.62 -1.73
CA TYR A 162 3.32 -6.68 -0.71
C TYR A 162 3.95 -6.16 0.57
N ILE A 163 3.28 -6.43 1.71
CA ILE A 163 3.82 -6.17 3.05
C ILE A 163 4.01 -7.53 3.72
N PRO A 164 5.18 -7.81 4.34
CA PRO A 164 5.40 -9.06 5.05
C PRO A 164 4.34 -9.33 6.11
N PRO A 165 3.94 -10.60 6.35
CA PRO A 165 2.95 -10.94 7.37
C PRO A 165 3.33 -10.40 8.75
N GLY A 166 2.38 -9.72 9.41
CA GLY A 166 2.58 -9.12 10.73
C GLY A 166 3.38 -7.80 10.74
N GLU A 167 3.89 -7.37 9.59
CA GLU A 167 4.43 -6.02 9.41
C GLU A 167 3.33 -5.05 8.99
N ARG A 168 3.62 -3.77 9.21
CA ARG A 168 2.71 -2.67 8.90
C ARG A 168 3.50 -1.48 8.37
N MET A 169 2.88 -0.74 7.45
CA MET A 169 3.52 0.41 6.81
C MET A 169 2.67 1.66 6.98
N CYS A 170 3.33 2.79 7.26
CA CYS A 170 2.62 4.07 7.37
C CYS A 170 2.02 4.47 6.01
N LEU A 171 0.72 4.74 5.97
CA LEU A 171 0.04 5.22 4.77
C LEU A 171 0.65 6.53 4.23
N TYR A 172 1.11 7.44 5.10
CA TYR A 172 1.69 8.71 4.67
C TYR A 172 3.06 8.54 4.01
N ALA A 173 3.93 7.70 4.59
CA ALA A 173 5.23 7.39 3.99
C ALA A 173 5.04 6.63 2.67
N LEU A 174 4.08 5.71 2.64
CA LEU A 174 3.74 4.97 1.44
C LEU A 174 3.24 5.91 0.33
N HIS A 175 2.29 6.80 0.64
CA HIS A 175 1.74 7.77 -0.29
C HIS A 175 2.79 8.71 -0.88
N ALA A 176 3.82 9.08 -0.10
CA ALA A 176 4.95 9.86 -0.61
C ALA A 176 5.81 9.07 -1.62
N ALA A 177 5.93 7.75 -1.46
CA ALA A 177 6.71 6.90 -2.35
C ALA A 177 5.96 6.49 -3.62
N LEU A 178 4.64 6.26 -3.55
CA LEU A 178 3.84 5.69 -4.64
C LEU A 178 4.06 6.36 -6.02
N PRO A 179 4.14 7.71 -6.14
CA PRO A 179 4.32 8.37 -7.43
C PRO A 179 5.58 7.94 -8.19
N PHE A 180 6.61 7.47 -7.50
CA PHE A 180 7.88 7.09 -8.11
C PHE A 180 7.95 5.61 -8.48
N LEU A 181 7.20 4.75 -7.77
CA LEU A 181 7.44 3.31 -7.82
C LEU A 181 7.15 2.73 -9.21
N GLY A 182 6.02 3.08 -9.82
CA GLY A 182 5.65 2.57 -11.15
C GLY A 182 6.66 2.96 -12.23
N ALA A 183 7.25 4.15 -12.15
CA ALA A 183 8.29 4.59 -13.07
C ALA A 183 9.61 3.87 -12.81
N LYS A 184 9.99 3.66 -11.54
CA LYS A 184 11.21 2.91 -11.16
C LYS A 184 11.17 1.41 -11.51
N GLN A 185 10.00 0.84 -11.74
CA GLN A 185 9.88 -0.52 -12.27
C GLN A 185 10.27 -0.63 -13.75
N ARG A 186 10.23 0.48 -14.52
CA ARG A 186 10.58 0.47 -15.94
C ARG A 186 12.08 0.56 -16.15
N THR A 187 12.55 0.25 -17.36
CA THR A 187 13.91 0.58 -17.78
C THR A 187 14.10 2.09 -17.72
N LEU A 188 15.18 2.52 -17.07
CA LEU A 188 15.56 3.92 -16.95
C LEU A 188 16.89 4.13 -17.66
N GLU A 189 16.96 5.18 -18.46
CA GLU A 189 18.13 5.55 -19.27
C GLU A 189 19.28 6.04 -18.37
N GLU A 190 20.49 6.00 -18.92
CA GLU A 190 21.65 6.60 -18.25
C GLU A 190 21.48 8.12 -18.14
N GLY A 191 21.75 8.68 -16.96
CA GLY A 191 21.57 10.11 -16.69
C GLY A 191 20.14 10.53 -16.33
N ASP A 192 19.17 9.62 -16.29
CA ASP A 192 17.86 9.90 -15.69
C ASP A 192 17.99 10.05 -14.17
N TRP A 193 17.61 11.21 -13.62
CA TRP A 193 17.64 11.46 -12.18
C TRP A 193 16.81 10.41 -11.40
N LEU A 194 15.75 9.87 -12.01
CA LEU A 194 14.93 8.84 -11.40
C LEU A 194 15.70 7.52 -11.23
N LYS A 195 16.79 7.28 -11.98
CA LYS A 195 17.65 6.12 -11.79
C LYS A 195 18.50 6.25 -10.52
N GLU A 196 19.01 7.44 -10.26
CA GLU A 196 19.96 7.74 -9.18
C GLU A 196 19.26 8.08 -7.85
N ASP A 197 18.19 8.87 -7.89
CA ASP A 197 17.49 9.34 -6.69
C ASP A 197 16.55 8.28 -6.13
N ASN A 198 16.97 7.65 -5.05
CA ASN A 198 16.33 6.46 -4.50
C ASN A 198 15.80 6.65 -3.07
N ARG A 199 15.77 7.88 -2.56
CA ARG A 199 15.28 8.20 -1.21
C ARG A 199 13.99 8.99 -1.27
N VAL A 200 13.05 8.62 -0.40
CA VAL A 200 11.77 9.33 -0.24
C VAL A 200 11.57 9.64 1.23
N LEU A 201 11.28 10.90 1.53
CA LEU A 201 11.01 11.36 2.87
C LEU A 201 9.51 11.19 3.20
N CYS A 202 9.21 10.60 4.36
CA CYS A 202 7.87 10.61 4.92
C CYS A 202 7.44 12.07 5.20
N PRO A 203 6.21 12.47 4.84
CA PRO A 203 5.80 13.88 4.95
C PRO A 203 5.60 14.34 6.39
N ASP A 204 5.61 13.45 7.38
CA ASP A 204 5.59 13.82 8.81
C ASP A 204 6.99 14.28 9.26
N PRO A 205 7.21 15.60 9.45
CA PRO A 205 8.52 16.12 9.83
C PRO A 205 8.92 15.68 11.24
N ALA A 206 7.97 15.29 12.11
CA ALA A 206 8.27 14.83 13.45
C ALA A 206 8.97 13.48 13.43
N GLY A 207 8.61 12.60 12.49
CA GLY A 207 9.22 11.28 12.33
C GLY A 207 10.56 11.30 11.60
N ASN A 208 10.70 12.20 10.61
CA ASN A 208 11.86 12.29 9.71
C ASN A 208 12.31 10.89 9.23
N VAL A 209 11.34 10.14 8.69
CA VAL A 209 11.54 8.77 8.20
C VAL A 209 11.96 8.81 6.73
N ILE A 210 13.08 8.18 6.42
CA ILE A 210 13.57 8.04 5.04
C ILE A 210 13.31 6.61 4.56
N LEU A 211 12.56 6.49 3.48
CA LEU A 211 12.44 5.24 2.70
C LEU A 211 13.51 5.22 1.63
N ARG A 212 14.10 4.04 1.37
CA ARG A 212 15.00 3.78 0.26
C ARG A 212 14.39 2.76 -0.68
N ILE A 213 14.41 3.07 -1.97
CA ILE A 213 13.92 2.23 -3.06
C ILE A 213 15.12 1.54 -3.71
N GLU A 214 15.10 0.23 -3.79
CA GLU A 214 16.13 -0.60 -4.41
C GLU A 214 15.49 -1.42 -5.52
N ARG A 215 16.12 -1.41 -6.71
CA ARG A 215 15.75 -2.30 -7.81
C ARG A 215 16.36 -3.67 -7.52
N MET A 216 15.57 -4.71 -7.63
CA MET A 216 16.01 -6.10 -7.44
C MET A 216 16.42 -6.65 -8.80
N GLU A 217 17.58 -7.33 -8.84
CA GLU A 217 18.06 -8.07 -10.00
C GLU A 217 17.23 -9.34 -10.25
#